data_AF-A0A2Z6RUP9-F1
#
_entry.id   AF-A0A2Z6RUP9-F1
#
_cell.length_a   1.000
_cell.length_b   1.000
_cell.length_c   1.000
_cell.angle_alpha   90.00
_cell.angle_beta   90.00
_cell.angle_gamma   90.00
#
_symmetry.space_group_name_H-M   'P 1'
#
loop_
_entity.id
_entity.type
_entity.pdbx_description
1 polymer ?
#
loop_
_entity_poly.entity_id
_entity_poly.type
_entity_poly.pdbx_seq_one_letter_code
_entity_poly.pdbx_strand_id
1 'polypeptide(L)'
;MDSNTYYSLIQFLTTLLLPVHLSKEQQAAIKRKSRYFVVIDEQLYKKNKSNPNRPLKVVKQDEIDDVLHHMHSDPLAGHFSLDETYRKIKIRYYWPQMFEDVRNYVKTCDECQRRGKNRRAEPLHPIKIGQPFDRVGMDIVGPLPQTKDGNKYIVVATEYLTKWPEARAIPDAKATSVVSFFYEDIICRHGCPKEILTDRGTHFVNDMLNSLCDKFGVKHRLSTAYHPQTNGLVERFNRTLCETLAKFANENKNDWDLYVSTALFAYRTRKHNTTRHEPFYLMYGRETILPIEFKVATSAMLNIGNDEQEDLLNRVRMISGRMAEERLVTQDRIYDQQQRQKQKYGKNIKEQYYKIGDLVLLYKSHLRERKKLEERWTGPYYIYEVRENGVYKLRTMEGKILKVPVNSE
;
A
#
# COMPACT_ATOMS: atom_id res chain seq x y z
N MET A 1 -36.43 19.12 -5.40
CA MET A 1 -37.43 19.83 -4.55
C MET A 1 -38.77 19.18 -4.83
N ASP A 2 -39.60 18.97 -3.81
CA ASP A 2 -40.93 18.38 -4.03
C ASP A 2 -41.78 19.26 -4.96
N SER A 3 -42.55 18.61 -5.83
CA SER A 3 -43.31 19.28 -6.88
C SER A 3 -44.32 20.27 -6.31
N ASN A 4 -44.95 19.94 -5.18
CA ASN A 4 -45.94 20.83 -4.54
C ASN A 4 -45.30 22.16 -4.12
N THR A 5 -44.17 22.12 -3.40
CA THR A 5 -43.42 23.34 -3.03
C THR A 5 -42.90 24.08 -4.25
N TYR A 6 -42.40 23.37 -5.26
CA TYR A 6 -41.87 23.96 -6.49
C TYR A 6 -42.93 24.80 -7.22
N TYR A 7 -44.09 24.21 -7.51
CA TYR A 7 -45.18 24.89 -8.22
C TYR A 7 -45.87 25.95 -7.35
N SER A 8 -46.00 25.73 -6.04
CA SER A 8 -46.53 26.74 -5.11
C SER A 8 -45.66 28.01 -5.07
N LEU A 9 -44.33 27.85 -5.16
CA LEU A 9 -43.41 28.98 -5.23
C LEU A 9 -43.52 29.73 -6.55
N ILE A 10 -43.64 29.00 -7.68
CA ILE A 10 -43.85 29.63 -8.99
C ILE A 10 -45.16 30.41 -9.01
N GLN A 11 -46.28 29.79 -8.60
CA GLN A 11 -47.58 30.45 -8.54
C GLN A 11 -47.52 31.74 -7.73
N PHE A 12 -46.95 31.69 -6.51
CA PHE A 12 -46.85 32.86 -5.65
C PHE A 12 -45.92 33.94 -6.23
N LEU A 13 -44.79 33.57 -6.82
CA LEU A 13 -43.83 34.53 -7.38
C LEU A 13 -44.35 35.21 -8.67
N THR A 14 -45.19 34.52 -9.45
CA THR A 14 -45.74 35.06 -10.70
C THR A 14 -47.03 35.84 -10.48
N THR A 15 -47.90 35.37 -9.58
CA THR A 15 -49.27 35.95 -9.40
C THR A 15 -49.44 36.75 -8.12
N LEU A 16 -48.51 36.65 -7.16
CA LEU A 16 -48.65 37.15 -5.78
C LEU A 16 -49.82 36.53 -4.98
N LEU A 17 -50.48 35.50 -5.53
CA LEU A 17 -51.54 34.76 -4.85
C LEU A 17 -50.99 33.49 -4.20
N LEU A 18 -51.39 33.25 -2.96
CA LEU A 18 -51.03 32.02 -2.23
C LEU A 18 -51.99 30.88 -2.62
N PRO A 19 -51.51 29.64 -2.75
CA PRO A 19 -52.37 28.52 -3.10
C PRO A 19 -53.43 28.27 -2.03
N VAL A 20 -54.71 28.33 -2.43
CA VAL A 20 -55.87 28.30 -1.51
C VAL A 20 -56.02 26.97 -0.79
N HIS A 21 -55.51 25.88 -1.38
CA HIS A 21 -55.56 24.53 -0.82
C HIS A 21 -54.54 24.29 0.30
N LEU A 22 -53.59 25.21 0.55
CA LEU A 22 -52.57 25.07 1.60
C LEU A 22 -53.07 25.66 2.93
N SER A 23 -52.64 25.07 4.06
CA SER A 23 -52.91 25.61 5.39
C SER A 23 -52.25 26.99 5.59
N LYS A 24 -52.74 27.80 6.55
CA LYS A 24 -52.15 29.11 6.87
C LYS A 24 -50.65 29.03 7.18
N GLU A 25 -50.21 27.96 7.85
CA GLU A 25 -48.79 27.74 8.17
C GLU A 25 -47.96 27.42 6.93
N GLN A 26 -48.48 26.58 6.03
CA GLN A 26 -47.83 26.24 4.76
C GLN A 26 -47.73 27.47 3.86
N GLN A 27 -48.79 28.28 3.78
CA GLN A 27 -48.79 29.55 3.06
C GLN A 27 -47.74 30.52 3.61
N ALA A 28 -47.65 30.66 4.94
CA ALA A 28 -46.60 31.46 5.59
C ALA A 28 -45.20 30.92 5.30
N ALA A 29 -45.02 29.60 5.20
CA ALA A 29 -43.75 28.99 4.81
C ALA A 29 -43.37 29.30 3.35
N ILE A 30 -44.31 29.22 2.40
CA ILE A 30 -44.12 29.61 1.00
C ILE A 30 -43.70 31.08 0.91
N LYS A 31 -44.42 31.98 1.59
CA LYS A 31 -44.11 33.43 1.62
C LYS A 31 -42.73 33.73 2.21
N ARG A 32 -42.27 32.96 3.20
CA ARG A 32 -40.90 33.08 3.74
C ARG A 32 -39.86 32.57 2.75
N LYS A 33 -40.09 31.39 2.15
CA LYS A 33 -39.16 30.75 1.20
C LYS A 33 -38.99 31.60 -0.07
N SER A 34 -40.07 32.18 -0.60
CA SER A 34 -40.07 32.93 -1.87
C SER A 34 -39.02 34.05 -1.94
N ARG A 35 -38.65 34.64 -0.79
CA ARG A 35 -37.58 35.66 -0.68
C ARG A 35 -36.25 35.21 -1.29
N TYR A 36 -35.97 33.91 -1.28
CA TYR A 36 -34.73 33.31 -1.78
C TYR A 36 -34.79 32.85 -3.23
N PHE A 37 -35.93 32.97 -3.91
CA PHE A 37 -36.14 32.44 -5.26
C PHE A 37 -36.60 33.54 -6.22
N VAL A 38 -36.47 33.25 -7.52
CA VAL A 38 -36.95 34.04 -8.65
C VAL A 38 -37.48 33.07 -9.72
N VAL A 39 -38.40 33.55 -10.55
CA VAL A 39 -38.89 32.79 -11.72
C VAL A 39 -38.25 33.39 -12.97
N ILE A 40 -37.70 32.53 -13.83
CA ILE A 40 -37.13 32.88 -15.13
C ILE A 40 -37.63 31.83 -16.11
N ASP A 41 -38.24 32.26 -17.22
CA ASP A 41 -38.82 31.39 -18.25
C ASP A 41 -39.68 30.26 -17.65
N GLU A 42 -40.63 30.65 -16.79
CA GLU A 42 -41.57 29.75 -16.09
C GLU A 42 -40.92 28.72 -15.15
N GLN A 43 -39.61 28.84 -14.89
CA GLN A 43 -38.88 27.90 -14.06
C GLN A 43 -38.32 28.58 -12.82
N LEU A 44 -38.17 27.80 -11.75
CA LEU A 44 -37.75 28.32 -10.45
C LEU A 44 -36.22 28.32 -10.34
N TYR A 45 -35.68 29.45 -9.90
CA TYR A 45 -34.25 29.60 -9.62
C TYR A 45 -34.04 30.12 -8.20
N LYS A 46 -33.00 29.63 -7.52
CA LYS A 46 -32.54 30.14 -6.24
C LYS A 46 -31.58 31.30 -6.46
N LYS A 47 -31.83 32.41 -5.76
CA LYS A 47 -30.94 33.57 -5.74
C LYS A 47 -29.56 33.15 -5.24
N ASN A 48 -28.55 33.45 -6.04
CA ASN A 48 -27.16 33.14 -5.73
C ASN A 48 -26.51 34.37 -5.07
N LYS A 49 -26.23 34.28 -3.76
CA LYS A 49 -25.61 35.38 -3.01
C LYS A 49 -24.19 35.70 -3.50
N SER A 50 -23.47 34.69 -4.02
CA SER A 50 -22.08 34.83 -4.44
C SER A 50 -21.95 35.34 -5.88
N ASN A 51 -22.96 35.10 -6.72
CA ASN A 51 -23.01 35.62 -8.08
C ASN A 51 -24.47 35.95 -8.45
N PRO A 52 -24.93 37.19 -8.19
CA PRO A 52 -26.31 37.61 -8.45
C PRO A 52 -26.75 37.42 -9.90
N ASN A 53 -25.81 37.51 -10.86
CA ASN A 53 -26.08 37.35 -12.29
C ASN A 53 -26.23 35.88 -12.72
N ARG A 54 -25.99 34.93 -11.81
CA ARG A 54 -26.08 33.50 -12.09
C ARG A 54 -26.90 32.79 -11.02
N PRO A 55 -28.23 32.96 -11.03
CA PRO A 55 -29.11 32.24 -10.12
C PRO A 55 -29.07 30.73 -10.42
N LEU A 56 -29.25 29.91 -9.38
CA LEU A 56 -29.10 28.46 -9.46
C LEU A 56 -30.43 27.82 -9.84
N LYS A 57 -30.44 26.97 -10.85
CA LYS A 57 -31.65 26.25 -11.26
C LYS A 57 -32.17 25.38 -10.12
N VAL A 58 -33.43 25.54 -9.73
CA VAL A 58 -34.03 24.63 -8.75
C VAL A 58 -34.42 23.34 -9.47
N VAL A 59 -33.86 22.22 -9.02
CA VAL A 59 -34.09 20.90 -9.63
C VAL A 59 -35.31 20.25 -8.97
N LYS A 60 -36.25 19.74 -9.76
CA LYS A 60 -37.39 18.98 -9.25
C LYS A 60 -36.96 17.56 -8.85
N GLN A 61 -37.74 16.88 -8.03
CA GLN A 61 -37.34 15.58 -7.48
C GLN A 61 -37.06 14.53 -8.57
N ASP A 62 -37.86 14.53 -9.63
CA ASP A 62 -37.77 13.66 -10.80
C ASP A 62 -36.55 13.93 -11.70
N GLU A 63 -35.93 15.11 -11.60
CA GLU A 63 -34.77 15.50 -12.40
C GLU A 63 -33.43 15.27 -11.67
N ILE A 64 -33.46 14.93 -10.38
CA ILE A 64 -32.24 14.81 -9.56
C ILE A 64 -31.33 13.71 -10.11
N ASP A 65 -31.88 12.55 -10.44
CA ASP A 65 -31.11 11.41 -10.93
C ASP A 65 -30.40 11.72 -12.25
N ASP A 66 -31.09 12.41 -13.18
CA ASP A 66 -30.49 12.87 -14.43
C ASP A 66 -29.33 13.84 -14.19
N VAL A 67 -29.49 14.79 -13.28
CA VAL A 67 -28.43 15.73 -12.91
C VAL A 67 -27.24 15.00 -12.30
N LEU A 68 -27.47 14.03 -11.41
CA LEU A 68 -26.42 13.24 -10.78
C LEU A 68 -25.67 12.39 -11.81
N HIS A 69 -26.39 11.73 -12.71
CA HIS A 69 -25.82 10.95 -13.80
C HIS A 69 -24.92 11.81 -14.69
N HIS A 70 -25.43 12.92 -15.21
CA HIS A 70 -24.67 13.80 -16.11
C HIS A 70 -23.52 14.56 -15.44
N MET A 71 -23.51 14.65 -14.10
CA MET A 71 -22.45 15.35 -13.36
C MET A 71 -21.38 14.42 -12.79
N HIS A 72 -21.63 13.10 -12.79
CA HIS A 72 -20.68 12.10 -12.28
C HIS A 72 -20.39 10.97 -13.27
N SER A 73 -21.42 10.29 -13.79
CA SER A 73 -21.32 9.04 -14.56
C SER A 73 -21.19 9.25 -16.06
N ASP A 74 -21.69 10.36 -16.59
CA ASP A 74 -21.59 10.65 -18.03
C ASP A 74 -20.11 10.70 -18.47
N PRO A 75 -19.78 10.26 -19.71
CA PRO A 75 -18.41 10.30 -20.21
C PRO A 75 -17.72 11.68 -20.11
N LEU A 76 -18.47 12.78 -20.20
CA LEU A 76 -17.96 14.14 -20.04
C LEU A 76 -17.75 14.53 -18.56
N ALA A 77 -18.36 13.79 -17.63
CA ALA A 77 -18.25 14.02 -16.19
C ALA A 77 -17.02 13.37 -15.57
N GLY A 78 -16.63 12.17 -16.02
CA GLY A 78 -15.36 11.53 -15.70
C GLY A 78 -15.20 10.91 -14.30
N HIS A 79 -16.30 10.59 -13.61
CA HIS A 79 -16.29 9.90 -12.29
C HIS A 79 -15.38 10.56 -11.23
N PHE A 80 -15.31 11.90 -11.22
CA PHE A 80 -14.47 12.62 -10.25
C PHE A 80 -14.99 12.49 -8.79
N SER A 81 -14.17 12.94 -7.85
CA SER A 81 -14.46 12.86 -6.41
C SER A 81 -15.79 13.53 -6.02
N LEU A 82 -16.28 13.17 -4.83
CA LEU A 82 -17.44 13.81 -4.20
C LEU A 82 -17.32 15.34 -4.21
N ASP A 83 -16.19 15.87 -3.76
CA ASP A 83 -15.98 17.32 -3.65
C ASP A 83 -16.07 18.01 -5.01
N GLU A 84 -15.48 17.40 -6.05
CA GLU A 84 -15.48 17.97 -7.40
C GLU A 84 -16.86 17.87 -8.07
N THR A 85 -17.53 16.72 -7.92
CA THR A 85 -18.91 16.51 -8.39
C THR A 85 -19.85 17.52 -7.74
N TYR A 86 -19.78 17.66 -6.41
CA TYR A 86 -20.58 18.62 -5.66
C TYR A 86 -20.28 20.06 -6.05
N ARG A 87 -19.00 20.41 -6.25
CA ARG A 87 -18.59 21.74 -6.72
C ARG A 87 -19.21 22.07 -8.07
N LYS A 88 -19.21 21.14 -9.05
CA LYS A 88 -19.83 21.33 -10.37
C LYS A 88 -21.34 21.54 -10.27
N ILE A 89 -22.02 20.78 -9.41
CA ILE A 89 -23.48 20.87 -9.20
C ILE A 89 -23.84 22.19 -8.51
N LYS A 90 -23.16 22.53 -7.41
CA LYS A 90 -23.47 23.68 -6.55
C LYS A 90 -23.44 25.03 -7.28
N ILE A 91 -22.66 25.16 -8.34
CA ILE A 91 -22.58 26.40 -9.13
C ILE A 91 -23.65 26.53 -10.23
N ARG A 92 -24.48 25.49 -10.44
CA ARG A 92 -25.51 25.42 -11.49
C ARG A 92 -26.90 25.18 -10.93
N TYR A 93 -27.00 24.29 -9.95
CA TYR A 93 -28.25 23.72 -9.47
C TYR A 93 -28.43 23.92 -7.97
N TYR A 94 -29.67 23.77 -7.53
CA TYR A 94 -30.04 23.72 -6.14
C TYR A 94 -31.23 22.79 -5.91
N TRP A 95 -31.13 21.95 -4.90
CA TRP A 95 -32.28 21.32 -4.25
C TRP A 95 -31.98 21.11 -2.76
N PRO A 96 -33.01 20.90 -1.91
CA PRO A 96 -32.79 20.53 -0.51
C PRO A 96 -31.94 19.25 -0.40
N GLN A 97 -31.00 19.21 0.53
CA GLN A 97 -30.15 18.03 0.79
C GLN A 97 -29.20 17.59 -0.34
N MET A 98 -28.99 18.41 -1.38
CA MET A 98 -28.15 18.05 -2.54
C MET A 98 -26.76 17.47 -2.24
N PHE A 99 -26.11 17.87 -1.15
CA PHE A 99 -24.81 17.30 -0.77
C PHE A 99 -24.92 15.83 -0.37
N GLU A 100 -25.98 15.45 0.34
CA GLU A 100 -26.20 14.08 0.79
C GLU A 100 -26.58 13.18 -0.38
N ASP A 101 -27.40 13.69 -1.31
CA ASP A 101 -27.75 12.95 -2.54
C ASP A 101 -26.51 12.72 -3.41
N VAL A 102 -25.68 13.74 -3.63
CA VAL A 102 -24.41 13.62 -4.37
C VAL A 102 -23.46 12.64 -3.66
N ARG A 103 -23.35 12.74 -2.33
CA ARG A 103 -22.54 11.82 -1.52
C ARG A 103 -23.00 10.39 -1.70
N ASN A 104 -24.30 10.13 -1.61
CA ASN A 104 -24.86 8.80 -1.73
C ASN A 104 -24.66 8.25 -3.13
N TYR A 105 -24.95 9.03 -4.17
CA TYR A 105 -24.76 8.65 -5.57
C TYR A 105 -23.30 8.27 -5.88
N VAL A 106 -22.33 9.13 -5.52
CA VAL A 106 -20.89 8.85 -5.72
C VAL A 106 -20.44 7.65 -4.90
N LYS A 107 -20.98 7.46 -3.68
CA LYS A 107 -20.66 6.33 -2.82
C LYS A 107 -21.20 5.00 -3.38
N THR A 108 -22.36 5.01 -4.05
CA THR A 108 -23.01 3.81 -4.61
C THR A 108 -22.69 3.55 -6.09
N CYS A 109 -21.96 4.43 -6.76
CA CYS A 109 -21.50 4.24 -8.15
C CYS A 109 -20.62 2.99 -8.27
N ASP A 110 -21.09 2.02 -9.07
CA ASP A 110 -20.46 0.70 -9.24
C ASP A 110 -19.09 0.81 -9.91
N GLU A 111 -18.93 1.65 -10.94
CA GLU A 111 -17.65 1.86 -11.62
C GLU A 111 -16.58 2.42 -10.66
N CYS A 112 -16.97 3.38 -9.83
CA CYS A 112 -16.14 3.97 -8.78
C CYS A 112 -15.76 2.94 -7.71
N GLN A 113 -16.69 2.08 -7.29
CA GLN A 113 -16.43 1.02 -6.32
C GLN A 113 -15.46 -0.02 -6.89
N ARG A 114 -15.66 -0.47 -8.14
CA ARG A 114 -14.82 -1.46 -8.82
C ARG A 114 -13.38 -1.01 -9.09
N ARG A 115 -13.14 0.30 -9.22
CA ARG A 115 -11.80 0.89 -9.35
C ARG A 115 -11.25 1.49 -8.05
N GLY A 116 -12.07 1.54 -7.00
CA GLY A 116 -11.72 2.08 -5.69
C GLY A 116 -10.45 1.47 -5.10
N LYS A 117 -9.77 2.22 -4.23
CA LYS A 117 -8.60 1.71 -3.49
C LYS A 117 -9.07 0.69 -2.44
N ASN A 118 -8.28 -0.37 -2.23
CA ASN A 118 -8.46 -1.23 -1.07
C ASN A 118 -8.34 -0.41 0.24
N ARG A 119 -9.40 -0.44 1.06
CA ARG A 119 -9.45 0.14 2.40
C ARG A 119 -8.97 -0.93 3.36
N ARG A 120 -7.74 -0.77 3.83
CA ARG A 120 -7.03 -1.70 4.71
C ARG A 120 -7.75 -1.83 6.06
N ALA A 121 -8.00 -3.06 6.52
CA ALA A 121 -8.80 -3.32 7.73
C ALA A 121 -8.00 -3.99 8.87
N GLU A 122 -6.84 -4.57 8.60
CA GLU A 122 -6.05 -5.32 9.58
C GLU A 122 -4.92 -4.47 10.19
N PRO A 123 -4.81 -4.46 11.53
CA PRO A 123 -3.71 -3.82 12.24
C PRO A 123 -2.33 -4.33 11.80
N LEU A 124 -1.35 -3.42 11.71
CA LEU A 124 0.04 -3.84 11.59
C LEU A 124 0.50 -4.55 12.86
N HIS A 125 1.04 -5.75 12.70
CA HIS A 125 1.74 -6.46 13.77
C HIS A 125 3.24 -6.19 13.67
N PRO A 126 3.86 -5.62 14.72
CA PRO A 126 5.31 -5.48 14.82
C PRO A 126 5.99 -6.84 14.70
N ILE A 127 7.06 -6.90 13.93
CA ILE A 127 7.90 -8.08 13.77
C ILE A 127 8.95 -8.04 14.87
N LYS A 128 8.91 -9.00 15.79
CA LYS A 128 9.97 -9.19 16.79
C LYS A 128 11.28 -9.49 16.07
N ILE A 129 12.30 -8.68 16.34
CA ILE A 129 13.66 -8.86 15.81
C ILE A 129 14.50 -9.52 16.90
N GLY A 130 15.17 -10.61 16.55
CA GLY A 130 16.08 -11.33 17.43
C GLY A 130 17.55 -11.00 17.13
N GLN A 131 18.42 -11.98 17.36
CA GLN A 131 19.85 -11.89 17.04
C GLN A 131 20.10 -11.87 15.51
N PRO A 132 21.30 -11.48 15.04
CA PRO A 132 21.63 -11.58 13.62
C PRO A 132 21.35 -12.99 13.10
N PHE A 133 20.73 -13.08 11.93
CA PHE A 133 20.31 -14.34 11.29
C PHE A 133 19.23 -15.12 12.05
N ASP A 134 18.60 -14.58 13.10
CA ASP A 134 17.36 -15.19 13.60
C ASP A 134 16.27 -15.21 12.53
N ARG A 135 16.23 -14.18 11.67
CA ARG A 135 15.28 -14.10 10.56
C ARG A 135 15.93 -13.51 9.30
N VAL A 136 15.72 -14.19 8.17
CA VAL A 136 16.13 -13.73 6.84
C VAL A 136 14.90 -13.65 5.94
N GLY A 137 14.69 -12.52 5.28
CA GLY A 137 13.67 -12.39 4.22
C GLY A 137 14.28 -12.67 2.87
N MET A 138 13.67 -13.53 2.06
CA MET A 138 14.12 -13.80 0.70
C MET A 138 13.06 -13.40 -0.32
N ASP A 139 13.52 -13.04 -1.51
CA ASP A 139 12.67 -12.68 -2.65
C ASP A 139 13.41 -12.94 -3.98
N ILE A 140 12.73 -12.78 -5.10
CA ILE A 140 13.33 -12.82 -6.43
C ILE A 140 12.97 -11.54 -7.19
N VAL A 141 13.98 -10.87 -7.74
CA VAL A 141 13.82 -9.74 -8.65
C VAL A 141 13.86 -10.23 -10.08
N GLY A 142 12.86 -9.89 -10.88
CA GLY A 142 12.87 -10.09 -12.33
C GLY A 142 11.48 -10.38 -12.92
N PRO A 143 11.42 -10.68 -14.23
CA PRO A 143 12.55 -10.74 -15.15
C PRO A 143 13.15 -9.36 -15.44
N LEU A 144 14.48 -9.31 -15.51
CA LEU A 144 15.29 -8.17 -15.96
C LEU A 144 15.76 -8.40 -17.41
N PRO A 145 16.26 -7.36 -18.12
CA PRO A 145 16.88 -7.56 -19.42
C PRO A 145 17.99 -8.62 -19.34
N GLN A 146 18.00 -9.54 -20.29
CA GLN A 146 18.94 -10.66 -20.26
C GLN A 146 20.38 -10.16 -20.40
N THR A 147 21.27 -10.62 -19.52
CA THR A 147 22.69 -10.27 -19.58
C THR A 147 23.45 -11.17 -20.55
N LYS A 148 24.72 -10.83 -20.80
CA LYS A 148 25.62 -11.64 -21.65
C LYS A 148 25.81 -13.06 -21.13
N ASP A 149 25.84 -13.23 -19.81
CA ASP A 149 25.96 -14.53 -19.14
C ASP A 149 24.60 -15.26 -19.02
N GLY A 150 23.54 -14.71 -19.61
CA GLY A 150 22.21 -15.32 -19.64
C GLY A 150 21.38 -15.06 -18.38
N ASN A 151 21.84 -14.20 -17.47
CA ASN A 151 21.11 -13.87 -16.24
C ASN A 151 19.85 -13.04 -16.54
N LYS A 152 18.75 -13.36 -15.87
CA LYS A 152 17.45 -12.67 -16.02
C LYS A 152 16.82 -12.33 -14.68
N TYR A 153 17.29 -12.92 -13.59
CA TYR A 153 16.72 -12.74 -12.28
C TYR A 153 17.83 -12.52 -11.25
N ILE A 154 17.45 -12.01 -10.09
CA ILE A 154 18.32 -11.91 -8.92
C ILE A 154 17.59 -12.54 -7.76
N VAL A 155 18.15 -13.60 -7.17
CA VAL A 155 17.70 -14.08 -5.85
C VAL A 155 18.35 -13.22 -4.79
N VAL A 156 17.55 -12.78 -3.83
CA VAL A 156 17.95 -11.79 -2.82
C VAL A 156 17.57 -12.28 -1.43
N ALA A 157 18.38 -11.93 -0.46
CA ALA A 157 18.12 -12.14 0.96
C ALA A 157 18.46 -10.88 1.76
N THR A 158 17.71 -10.61 2.81
CA THR A 158 18.01 -9.53 3.76
C THR A 158 17.83 -10.01 5.19
N GLU A 159 18.88 -9.88 5.99
CA GLU A 159 18.87 -10.19 7.43
C GLU A 159 18.15 -9.07 8.20
N TYR A 160 17.27 -9.45 9.14
CA TYR A 160 16.28 -8.53 9.72
C TYR A 160 16.83 -7.55 10.76
N LEU A 161 17.93 -7.86 11.46
CA LEU A 161 18.53 -6.99 12.45
C LEU A 161 19.49 -5.98 11.83
N THR A 162 20.60 -6.49 11.30
CA THR A 162 21.72 -5.74 10.72
C THR A 162 21.38 -5.10 9.38
N LYS A 163 20.31 -5.58 8.74
CA LYS A 163 19.93 -5.22 7.36
C LYS A 163 20.95 -5.70 6.33
N TRP A 164 21.76 -6.71 6.67
CA TRP A 164 22.75 -7.28 5.77
C TRP A 164 22.09 -7.87 4.52
N PRO A 165 22.45 -7.39 3.31
CA PRO A 165 21.94 -7.93 2.07
C PRO A 165 22.85 -9.03 1.52
N GLU A 166 22.24 -10.03 0.89
CA GLU A 166 22.89 -10.96 -0.03
C GLU A 166 22.08 -11.02 -1.33
N ALA A 167 22.77 -11.15 -2.46
CA ALA A 167 22.11 -11.25 -3.76
C ALA A 167 22.98 -12.02 -4.75
N ARG A 168 22.34 -12.82 -5.61
CA ARG A 168 23.00 -13.58 -6.69
C ARG A 168 22.20 -13.45 -7.97
N ALA A 169 22.88 -13.09 -9.07
CA ALA A 169 22.30 -13.12 -10.41
C ALA A 169 22.09 -14.58 -10.86
N ILE A 170 20.93 -14.88 -11.42
CA ILE A 170 20.56 -16.24 -11.86
C ILE A 170 19.86 -16.20 -13.23
N PRO A 171 20.02 -17.25 -14.07
CA PRO A 171 19.41 -17.32 -15.39
C PRO A 171 17.91 -17.61 -15.34
N ASP A 172 17.46 -18.30 -14.30
CA ASP A 172 16.06 -18.69 -14.11
C ASP A 172 15.62 -18.60 -12.64
N ALA A 173 14.32 -18.40 -12.42
CA ALA A 173 13.71 -18.42 -11.10
C ALA A 173 13.28 -19.85 -10.70
N LYS A 174 14.15 -20.85 -10.88
CA LYS A 174 13.89 -22.24 -10.44
C LYS A 174 14.21 -22.43 -8.97
N ALA A 175 13.55 -23.42 -8.37
CA ALA A 175 13.80 -23.87 -7.01
C ALA A 175 15.25 -24.27 -6.77
N THR A 176 15.92 -24.94 -7.73
CA THR A 176 17.33 -25.32 -7.62
C THR A 176 18.24 -24.12 -7.40
N SER A 177 18.04 -23.05 -8.17
CA SER A 177 18.82 -21.81 -8.08
C SER A 177 18.64 -21.12 -6.72
N VAL A 178 17.40 -21.12 -6.20
CA VAL A 178 17.09 -20.58 -4.86
C VAL A 178 17.73 -21.41 -3.75
N VAL A 179 17.66 -22.74 -3.84
CA VAL A 179 18.22 -23.66 -2.85
C VAL A 179 19.75 -23.55 -2.80
N SER A 180 20.43 -23.52 -3.95
CA SER A 180 21.88 -23.28 -4.02
C SER A 180 22.27 -21.95 -3.40
N PHE A 181 21.55 -20.87 -3.72
CA PHE A 181 21.79 -19.57 -3.10
C PHE A 181 21.60 -19.59 -1.57
N PHE A 182 20.50 -20.19 -1.09
CA PHE A 182 20.24 -20.28 0.35
C PHE A 182 21.32 -21.08 1.08
N TYR A 183 21.75 -22.20 0.50
CA TYR A 183 22.80 -23.02 1.08
C TYR A 183 24.17 -22.31 1.05
N GLU A 184 24.61 -21.85 -0.12
CA GLU A 184 25.97 -21.37 -0.33
C GLU A 184 26.19 -19.92 0.18
N ASP A 185 25.27 -19.00 -0.10
CA ASP A 185 25.45 -17.58 0.25
C ASP A 185 24.90 -17.21 1.63
N ILE A 186 23.97 -18.00 2.17
CA ILE A 186 23.42 -17.76 3.51
C ILE A 186 24.02 -18.75 4.51
N ILE A 187 23.73 -20.04 4.39
CA ILE A 187 24.12 -21.03 5.40
C ILE A 187 25.65 -21.17 5.48
N CYS A 188 26.33 -21.45 4.36
CA CYS A 188 27.79 -21.67 4.37
C CYS A 188 28.58 -20.42 4.74
N ARG A 189 28.04 -19.22 4.48
CA ARG A 189 28.72 -17.96 4.75
C ARG A 189 28.48 -17.43 6.17
N HIS A 190 27.25 -17.55 6.66
CA HIS A 190 26.80 -16.86 7.88
C HIS A 190 26.27 -17.79 8.97
N GLY A 191 26.07 -19.07 8.65
CA GLY A 191 25.41 -20.04 9.51
C GLY A 191 23.92 -20.17 9.23
N CYS A 192 23.28 -21.16 9.88
CA CYS A 192 21.86 -21.43 9.69
C CYS A 192 20.99 -20.38 10.38
N PRO A 193 20.05 -19.74 9.66
CA PRO A 193 19.09 -18.85 10.31
C PRO A 193 18.04 -19.65 11.10
N LYS A 194 17.39 -19.05 12.09
CA LYS A 194 16.28 -19.73 12.80
C LYS A 194 15.04 -19.84 11.93
N GLU A 195 14.76 -18.83 11.12
CA GLU A 195 13.66 -18.86 10.16
C GLU A 195 13.95 -18.02 8.91
N ILE A 196 13.37 -18.47 7.79
CA ILE A 196 13.30 -17.70 6.55
C ILE A 196 11.87 -17.23 6.30
N LEU A 197 11.72 -16.04 5.74
CA LEU A 197 10.44 -15.48 5.31
C LEU A 197 10.45 -15.25 3.80
N THR A 198 9.51 -15.85 3.08
CA THR A 198 9.44 -15.79 1.62
C THR A 198 8.03 -15.46 1.14
N ASP A 199 7.84 -15.23 -0.16
CA ASP A 199 6.51 -15.21 -0.76
C ASP A 199 5.99 -16.64 -1.03
N ARG A 200 4.75 -16.74 -1.53
CA ARG A 200 4.15 -18.04 -1.89
C ARG A 200 4.51 -18.48 -3.30
N GLY A 201 5.58 -17.95 -3.88
CA GLY A 201 6.09 -18.33 -5.18
C GLY A 201 6.52 -19.79 -5.20
N THR A 202 6.27 -20.47 -6.32
CA THR A 202 6.65 -21.89 -6.51
C THR A 202 8.16 -22.12 -6.39
N HIS A 203 8.97 -21.09 -6.62
CA HIS A 203 10.41 -21.11 -6.44
C HIS A 203 10.84 -21.17 -4.96
N PHE A 204 9.99 -20.75 -4.02
CA PHE A 204 10.19 -20.93 -2.57
C PHE A 204 9.36 -22.10 -2.02
N VAL A 205 8.13 -22.28 -2.49
CA VAL A 205 7.24 -23.36 -2.05
C VAL A 205 7.48 -24.61 -2.89
N ASN A 206 8.47 -25.41 -2.49
CA ASN A 206 8.82 -26.69 -3.12
C ASN A 206 9.50 -27.64 -2.13
N ASP A 207 9.53 -28.92 -2.47
CA ASP A 207 10.07 -29.97 -1.60
C ASP A 207 11.57 -29.84 -1.37
N MET A 208 12.34 -29.29 -2.32
CA MET A 208 13.78 -29.13 -2.16
C MET A 208 14.12 -28.11 -1.06
N LEU A 209 13.50 -26.92 -1.10
CA LEU A 209 13.72 -25.92 -0.07
C LEU A 209 13.17 -26.37 1.29
N ASN A 210 11.98 -26.99 1.31
CA ASN A 210 11.41 -27.52 2.55
C ASN A 210 12.30 -28.61 3.16
N SER A 211 12.77 -29.58 2.38
CA SER A 211 13.67 -30.64 2.85
C SER A 211 14.99 -30.07 3.39
N LEU A 212 15.52 -29.03 2.74
CA LEU A 212 16.73 -28.35 3.20
C LEU A 212 16.47 -27.64 4.54
N CYS A 213 15.37 -26.91 4.64
CA CYS A 213 14.96 -26.26 5.89
C CYS A 213 14.79 -27.26 7.03
N ASP A 214 14.09 -28.38 6.79
CA ASP A 214 13.87 -29.43 7.78
C ASP A 214 15.20 -30.05 8.23
N LYS A 215 16.10 -30.35 7.30
CA LYS A 215 17.44 -30.90 7.59
C LYS A 215 18.27 -29.98 8.49
N PHE A 216 18.19 -28.67 8.28
CA PHE A 216 18.96 -27.68 9.03
C PHE A 216 18.19 -27.05 10.20
N GLY A 217 16.96 -27.52 10.48
CA GLY A 217 16.11 -26.99 11.56
C GLY A 217 15.63 -25.55 11.34
N VAL A 218 15.63 -25.06 10.10
CA VAL A 218 15.21 -23.71 9.73
C VAL A 218 13.69 -23.69 9.56
N LYS A 219 13.00 -22.76 10.23
CA LYS A 219 11.55 -22.61 10.05
C LYS A 219 11.26 -21.82 8.76
N HIS A 220 10.54 -22.41 7.82
CA HIS A 220 10.09 -21.70 6.63
C HIS A 220 8.75 -21.00 6.89
N ARG A 221 8.76 -19.67 6.94
CA ARG A 221 7.57 -18.84 7.07
C ARG A 221 7.19 -18.28 5.70
N LEU A 222 5.91 -18.33 5.37
CA LEU A 222 5.37 -17.73 4.15
C LEU A 222 4.68 -16.43 4.49
N SER A 223 4.99 -15.37 3.75
CA SER A 223 4.22 -14.13 3.79
C SER A 223 2.79 -14.43 3.32
N THR A 224 1.82 -13.89 4.05
CA THR A 224 0.41 -14.01 3.66
C THR A 224 0.12 -13.01 2.55
N ALA A 225 -0.80 -13.34 1.64
CA ALA A 225 -1.26 -12.41 0.59
C ALA A 225 -1.80 -11.08 1.13
N TYR A 226 -2.18 -11.07 2.41
CA TYR A 226 -2.77 -9.95 3.14
C TYR A 226 -1.74 -9.13 3.94
N HIS A 227 -0.54 -9.67 4.18
CA HIS A 227 0.54 -8.96 4.88
C HIS A 227 1.83 -8.83 4.06
N PRO A 228 1.81 -8.19 2.87
CA PRO A 228 3.04 -7.94 2.11
C PRO A 228 4.09 -7.15 2.93
N GLN A 229 3.67 -6.42 3.97
CA GLN A 229 4.59 -5.75 4.88
C GLN A 229 5.48 -6.71 5.70
N THR A 230 5.11 -7.99 5.83
CA THR A 230 5.93 -8.98 6.54
C THR A 230 7.27 -9.19 5.84
N ASN A 231 7.28 -9.24 4.51
CA ASN A 231 8.50 -9.29 3.69
C ASN A 231 8.96 -7.90 3.18
N GLY A 232 8.34 -6.82 3.65
CA GLY A 232 8.61 -5.46 3.16
C GLY A 232 10.03 -4.95 3.43
N LEU A 233 10.88 -5.70 4.15
CA LEU A 233 12.30 -5.37 4.28
C LEU A 233 13.07 -5.72 3.00
N VAL A 234 12.95 -6.96 2.51
CA VAL A 234 13.64 -7.38 1.28
C VAL A 234 13.07 -6.63 0.06
N GLU A 235 11.75 -6.37 0.01
CA GLU A 235 11.17 -5.55 -1.08
C GLU A 235 11.77 -4.13 -1.15
N ARG A 236 12.03 -3.50 0.01
CA ARG A 236 12.68 -2.19 0.06
C ARG A 236 14.14 -2.25 -0.37
N PHE A 237 14.83 -3.34 -0.03
CA PHE A 237 16.17 -3.60 -0.54
C PHE A 237 16.14 -3.77 -2.06
N ASN A 238 15.20 -4.54 -2.61
CA ASN A 238 15.06 -4.79 -4.05
C ASN A 238 14.92 -3.51 -4.85
N ARG A 239 14.09 -2.57 -4.39
CA ARG A 239 13.98 -1.25 -5.01
C ARG A 239 15.33 -0.52 -5.02
N THR A 240 16.03 -0.52 -3.89
CA THR A 240 17.35 0.14 -3.77
C THR A 240 18.37 -0.52 -4.69
N LEU A 241 18.39 -1.86 -4.76
CA LEU A 241 19.25 -2.64 -5.64
C LEU A 241 18.98 -2.30 -7.11
N CYS A 242 17.72 -2.37 -7.56
CA CYS A 242 17.34 -2.04 -8.93
C CYS A 242 17.70 -0.59 -9.31
N GLU A 243 17.44 0.38 -8.43
CA GLU A 243 17.81 1.79 -8.68
C GLU A 243 19.33 1.97 -8.80
N THR A 244 20.10 1.19 -8.05
CA THR A 244 21.57 1.24 -8.08
C THR A 244 22.11 0.58 -9.35
N LEU A 245 21.61 -0.61 -9.68
CA LEU A 245 21.97 -1.33 -10.90
C LEU A 245 21.58 -0.54 -12.16
N ALA A 246 20.41 0.09 -12.18
CA ALA A 246 19.97 0.89 -13.32
C ALA A 246 20.91 2.08 -13.61
N LYS A 247 21.56 2.64 -12.58
CA LYS A 247 22.54 3.73 -12.72
C LYS A 247 23.90 3.25 -13.22
N PHE A 248 24.31 2.02 -12.89
CA PHE A 248 25.61 1.47 -13.31
C PHE A 248 25.55 0.75 -14.66
N ALA A 249 24.45 0.06 -14.94
CA ALA A 249 24.28 -0.70 -16.17
C ALA A 249 24.29 0.20 -17.40
N ASN A 250 24.81 -0.32 -18.52
CA ASN A 250 24.87 0.38 -19.79
C ASN A 250 23.50 0.75 -20.37
N GLU A 251 23.46 1.39 -21.53
CA GLU A 251 22.20 1.81 -22.18
C GLU A 251 21.24 0.65 -22.45
N ASN A 252 21.76 -0.50 -22.88
CA ASN A 252 21.01 -1.72 -23.17
C ASN A 252 20.62 -2.51 -21.91
N LYS A 253 21.14 -2.12 -20.75
CA LYS A 253 20.93 -2.78 -19.45
C LYS A 253 21.23 -4.27 -19.49
N ASN A 254 22.24 -4.73 -20.23
CA ASN A 254 22.58 -6.15 -20.39
C ASN A 254 23.87 -6.57 -19.67
N ASP A 255 24.36 -5.73 -18.75
CA ASP A 255 25.56 -5.92 -17.94
C ASP A 255 25.31 -5.65 -16.45
N TRP A 256 24.04 -5.61 -16.03
CA TRP A 256 23.69 -5.29 -14.65
C TRP A 256 24.22 -6.32 -13.65
N ASP A 257 24.43 -7.57 -14.07
CA ASP A 257 24.92 -8.66 -13.21
C ASP A 257 26.35 -8.43 -12.73
N LEU A 258 27.19 -7.77 -13.54
CA LEU A 258 28.56 -7.39 -13.16
C LEU A 258 28.60 -6.44 -11.95
N TYR A 259 27.51 -5.70 -11.69
CA TYR A 259 27.45 -4.66 -10.67
C TYR A 259 26.73 -5.10 -9.39
N VAL A 260 26.22 -6.34 -9.30
CA VAL A 260 25.49 -6.83 -8.12
C VAL A 260 26.35 -6.76 -6.86
N SER A 261 27.59 -7.26 -6.91
CA SER A 261 28.52 -7.21 -5.77
C SER A 261 28.86 -5.78 -5.35
N THR A 262 29.04 -4.88 -6.31
CA THR A 262 29.31 -3.46 -6.06
C THR A 262 28.11 -2.78 -5.40
N ALA A 263 26.89 -3.06 -5.87
CA ALA A 263 25.67 -2.55 -5.27
C ALA A 263 25.46 -3.08 -3.84
N LEU A 264 25.77 -4.36 -3.59
CA LEU A 264 25.76 -4.93 -2.24
C LEU A 264 26.76 -4.23 -1.32
N PHE A 265 28.00 -4.02 -1.78
CA PHE A 265 29.01 -3.31 -1.00
C PHE A 265 28.56 -1.89 -0.65
N ALA A 266 28.09 -1.12 -1.64
CA ALA A 266 27.58 0.23 -1.41
C ALA A 266 26.38 0.27 -0.43
N TYR A 267 25.52 -0.74 -0.44
CA TYR A 267 24.43 -0.86 0.53
C TYR A 267 24.96 -1.19 1.94
N ARG A 268 25.90 -2.13 2.04
CA ARG A 268 26.51 -2.58 3.31
C ARG A 268 27.24 -1.45 4.04
N THR A 269 27.77 -0.46 3.32
CA THR A 269 28.53 0.66 3.88
C THR A 269 27.71 1.94 4.00
N ARG A 270 26.39 1.88 3.77
CA ARG A 270 25.48 3.02 3.92
C ARG A 270 24.78 2.97 5.28
N LYS A 271 24.79 4.10 6.00
CA LYS A 271 24.00 4.25 7.22
C LYS A 271 22.50 4.19 6.96
N HIS A 272 21.79 3.30 7.67
CA HIS A 272 20.33 3.20 7.58
C HIS A 272 19.62 4.08 8.60
N ASN A 273 18.51 4.71 8.21
CA ASN A 273 17.75 5.60 9.11
C ASN A 273 17.18 4.88 10.34
N THR A 274 16.75 3.63 10.19
CA THR A 274 16.14 2.87 11.30
C THR A 274 17.19 2.38 12.29
N THR A 275 18.28 1.78 11.81
CA THR A 275 19.33 1.24 12.69
C THR A 275 20.29 2.31 13.19
N ARG A 276 20.46 3.41 12.44
CA ARG A 276 21.46 4.47 12.62
C ARG A 276 22.91 4.01 12.44
N HIS A 277 23.12 2.82 11.88
CA HIS A 277 24.42 2.25 11.59
C HIS A 277 24.45 1.65 10.17
N GLU A 278 25.64 1.44 9.64
CA GLU A 278 25.91 0.64 8.45
C GLU A 278 25.65 -0.86 8.73
N PRO A 279 25.10 -1.62 7.78
CA PRO A 279 24.97 -3.07 7.91
C PRO A 279 26.32 -3.77 8.15
N PHE A 280 27.39 -3.27 7.53
CA PHE A 280 28.75 -3.77 7.73
C PHE A 280 29.21 -3.67 9.17
N TYR A 281 29.00 -2.51 9.79
CA TYR A 281 29.34 -2.28 11.18
C TYR A 281 28.55 -3.22 12.11
N LEU A 282 27.23 -3.31 11.92
CA LEU A 282 26.39 -4.20 12.75
C LEU A 282 26.69 -5.69 12.55
N MET A 283 27.24 -6.08 11.40
CA MET A 283 27.62 -7.46 11.12
C MET A 283 28.98 -7.79 11.72
N TYR A 284 30.01 -6.98 11.43
CA TYR A 284 31.41 -7.30 11.75
C TYR A 284 31.98 -6.57 12.95
N GLY A 285 31.29 -5.56 13.48
CA GLY A 285 31.72 -4.76 14.63
C GLY A 285 32.87 -3.80 14.40
N ARG A 286 33.21 -3.57 13.13
CA ARG A 286 34.21 -2.59 12.72
C ARG A 286 33.71 -1.77 11.55
N GLU A 287 34.23 -0.56 11.43
CA GLU A 287 34.01 0.24 10.24
C GLU A 287 34.66 -0.43 9.02
N THR A 288 34.05 -0.21 7.86
CA THR A 288 34.64 -0.66 6.60
C THR A 288 35.83 0.23 6.26
N ILE A 289 36.84 -0.36 5.64
CA ILE A 289 37.88 0.38 4.94
C ILE A 289 37.45 0.47 3.48
N LEU A 290 37.36 1.68 2.94
CA LEU A 290 37.02 1.93 1.55
C LEU A 290 38.29 1.94 0.67
N PRO A 291 38.22 1.48 -0.59
CA PRO A 291 39.39 1.46 -1.48
C PRO A 291 40.08 2.83 -1.68
N ILE A 292 39.32 3.93 -1.60
CA ILE A 292 39.87 5.28 -1.72
C ILE A 292 40.82 5.64 -0.57
N GLU A 293 40.67 5.03 0.60
CA GLU A 293 41.49 5.32 1.78
C GLU A 293 42.94 4.88 1.60
N PHE A 294 43.23 3.96 0.67
CA PHE A 294 44.61 3.62 0.30
C PHE A 294 45.28 4.68 -0.58
N LYS A 295 44.49 5.49 -1.31
CA LYS A 295 45.00 6.59 -2.15
C LYS A 295 44.98 7.92 -1.40
N VAL A 296 43.97 8.12 -0.56
CA VAL A 296 43.78 9.30 0.28
C VAL A 296 43.70 8.81 1.72
N ALA A 297 44.86 8.73 2.37
CA ALA A 297 45.00 8.12 3.69
C ALA A 297 44.09 8.79 4.74
N THR A 298 43.36 7.96 5.47
CA THR A 298 42.59 8.35 6.66
C THR A 298 43.39 8.01 7.92
N SER A 299 43.00 8.56 9.07
CA SER A 299 43.62 8.18 10.35
C SER A 299 43.50 6.69 10.63
N ALA A 300 42.40 6.06 10.20
CA ALA A 300 42.21 4.61 10.30
C ALA A 300 43.30 3.83 9.55
N MET A 301 43.77 4.34 8.40
CA MET A 301 44.88 3.75 7.62
C MET A 301 46.25 4.02 8.23
N LEU A 302 46.47 5.25 8.72
CA LEU A 302 47.76 5.69 9.26
C LEU A 302 48.12 5.00 10.59
N ASN A 303 47.11 4.52 11.32
CA ASN A 303 47.29 3.84 12.60
C ASN A 303 47.43 2.31 12.48
N ILE A 304 47.30 1.72 11.27
CA ILE A 304 47.47 0.28 11.07
C ILE A 304 48.92 -0.11 11.34
N GLY A 305 49.15 -0.84 12.44
CA GLY A 305 50.46 -1.40 12.82
C GLY A 305 51.36 -0.47 13.66
N ASN A 306 50.90 0.73 14.01
CA ASN A 306 51.71 1.69 14.79
C ASN A 306 51.40 1.68 16.30
N ASP A 307 50.27 1.09 16.73
CA ASP A 307 49.89 0.98 18.13
C ASP A 307 49.22 -0.38 18.41
N GLU A 308 50.02 -1.34 18.90
CA GLU A 308 49.54 -2.66 19.30
C GLU A 308 48.47 -2.58 20.41
N GLN A 309 48.52 -1.54 21.25
CA GLN A 309 47.61 -1.37 22.38
C GLN A 309 46.23 -0.89 21.91
N GLU A 310 46.17 0.03 20.93
CA GLU A 310 44.93 0.46 20.27
C GLU A 310 44.28 -0.69 19.48
N ASP A 311 45.06 -1.52 18.77
CA ASP A 311 44.53 -2.70 18.06
C ASP A 311 43.98 -3.75 19.04
N LEU A 312 44.69 -3.99 20.15
CA LEU A 312 44.21 -4.86 21.21
C LEU A 312 42.93 -4.30 21.85
N LEU A 313 42.87 -3.00 22.12
CA LEU A 313 41.67 -2.33 22.67
C LEU A 313 40.49 -2.39 21.70
N ASN A 314 40.72 -2.26 20.39
CA ASN A 314 39.66 -2.38 19.39
C ASN A 314 39.17 -3.83 19.26
N ARG A 315 40.07 -4.82 19.27
CA ARG A 315 39.72 -6.25 19.36
C ARG A 315 38.96 -6.57 20.64
N VAL A 316 39.43 -6.06 21.77
CA VAL A 316 38.75 -6.19 23.06
C VAL A 316 37.38 -5.53 22.98
N ARG A 317 37.21 -4.31 22.46
CA ARG A 317 35.89 -3.67 22.28
C ARG A 317 34.95 -4.47 21.39
N MET A 318 35.45 -5.10 20.31
CA MET A 318 34.65 -6.00 19.47
C MET A 318 34.19 -7.25 20.25
N ILE A 319 35.04 -7.79 21.12
CA ILE A 319 34.78 -9.01 21.90
C ILE A 319 34.01 -8.72 23.21
N SER A 320 34.14 -7.53 23.78
CA SER A 320 33.66 -7.13 25.13
C SER A 320 32.16 -6.84 25.22
N GLY A 321 31.37 -7.23 24.22
CA GLY A 321 29.90 -7.09 24.28
C GLY A 321 29.34 -5.73 23.87
N ARG A 322 30.15 -4.71 23.59
CA ARG A 322 29.68 -3.42 23.03
C ARG A 322 28.86 -3.62 21.75
N MET A 323 29.31 -4.56 20.92
CA MET A 323 28.60 -5.00 19.72
C MET A 323 27.23 -5.62 20.03
N ALA A 324 27.13 -6.40 21.11
CA ALA A 324 25.87 -6.96 21.56
C ALA A 324 24.93 -5.86 22.09
N GLU A 325 25.46 -4.91 22.86
CA GLU A 325 24.71 -3.74 23.35
C GLU A 325 24.17 -2.89 22.20
N GLU A 326 24.99 -2.56 21.20
CA GLU A 326 24.57 -1.77 20.05
C GLU A 326 23.52 -2.51 19.19
N ARG A 327 23.62 -3.84 19.09
CA ARG A 327 22.58 -4.68 18.48
C ARG A 327 21.28 -4.66 19.28
N LEU A 328 21.34 -4.71 20.62
CA LEU A 328 20.15 -4.58 21.49
C LEU A 328 19.48 -3.21 21.31
N VAL A 329 20.26 -2.12 21.36
CA VAL A 329 19.76 -0.76 21.10
C VAL A 329 19.17 -0.66 19.68
N THR A 330 19.75 -1.37 18.70
CA THR A 330 19.21 -1.44 17.34
C THR A 330 17.88 -2.20 17.29
N GLN A 331 17.72 -3.28 18.05
CA GLN A 331 16.44 -3.99 18.19
C GLN A 331 15.36 -3.05 18.73
N ASP A 332 15.66 -2.29 19.78
CA ASP A 332 14.74 -1.32 20.39
C ASP A 332 14.35 -0.22 19.38
N ARG A 333 15.31 0.34 18.65
CA ARG A 333 15.03 1.33 17.59
C ARG A 333 14.13 0.78 16.50
N ILE A 334 14.36 -0.47 16.07
CA ILE A 334 13.50 -1.12 15.06
C ILE A 334 12.09 -1.31 15.64
N TYR A 335 11.97 -1.75 16.89
CA TYR A 335 10.70 -1.92 17.57
C TYR A 335 9.93 -0.59 17.67
N ASP A 336 10.56 0.47 18.13
CA ASP A 336 9.97 1.82 18.21
C ASP A 336 9.49 2.33 16.85
N GLN A 337 10.29 2.13 15.81
CA GLN A 337 9.92 2.50 14.45
C GLN A 337 8.67 1.72 13.98
N GLN A 338 8.61 0.41 14.26
CA GLN A 338 7.44 -0.41 13.95
C GLN A 338 6.21 0.02 14.74
N GLN A 339 6.35 0.39 16.02
CA GLN A 339 5.24 0.92 16.82
C GLN A 339 4.71 2.24 16.28
N ARG A 340 5.59 3.18 15.92
CA ARG A 340 5.18 4.44 15.27
C ARG A 340 4.47 4.18 13.95
N GLN A 341 4.96 3.23 13.16
CA GLN A 341 4.31 2.82 11.92
C GLN A 341 2.93 2.20 12.18
N LYS A 342 2.80 1.32 13.18
CA LYS A 342 1.53 0.75 13.62
C LYS A 342 0.54 1.80 14.06
N GLN A 343 0.95 2.77 14.90
CA GLN A 343 0.08 3.86 15.35
C GLN A 343 -0.39 4.72 14.18
N LYS A 344 0.52 5.11 13.28
CA LYS A 344 0.17 5.89 12.08
C LYS A 344 -0.77 5.12 11.16
N TYR A 345 -0.56 3.81 11.02
CA TYR A 345 -1.40 2.94 10.21
C TYR A 345 -2.79 2.74 10.84
N GLY A 346 -2.85 2.49 12.16
CA GLY A 346 -4.08 2.29 12.92
C GLY A 346 -5.04 3.47 12.89
N LYS A 347 -4.53 4.72 12.79
CA LYS A 347 -5.38 5.93 12.65
C LYS A 347 -6.33 5.90 11.44
N ASN A 348 -6.04 5.08 10.43
CA ASN A 348 -6.84 4.98 9.21
C ASN A 348 -7.60 3.65 9.07
N ILE A 349 -7.48 2.74 10.04
CA ILE A 349 -8.22 1.48 10.03
C ILE A 349 -9.64 1.77 10.51
N LYS A 350 -10.62 1.41 9.68
CA LYS A 350 -11.99 1.21 10.12
C LYS A 350 -12.22 -0.30 10.15
N GLU A 351 -12.26 -0.88 11.34
CA GLU A 351 -12.68 -2.28 11.47
C GLU A 351 -14.09 -2.40 10.90
N GLN A 352 -14.26 -3.27 9.90
CA GLN A 352 -15.51 -3.43 9.20
C GLN A 352 -15.90 -4.90 9.25
N TYR A 353 -16.92 -5.18 10.06
CA TYR A 353 -17.48 -6.52 10.24
C TYR A 353 -18.69 -6.68 9.32
N TYR A 354 -18.73 -7.78 8.57
CA TYR A 354 -19.84 -8.10 7.68
C TYR A 354 -20.74 -9.18 8.29
N LYS A 355 -22.02 -9.14 7.96
CA LYS A 355 -23.03 -10.10 8.39
C LYS A 355 -23.43 -11.00 7.23
N ILE A 356 -23.95 -12.20 7.56
CA ILE A 356 -24.53 -13.11 6.56
C ILE A 356 -25.63 -12.35 5.80
N GLY A 357 -25.56 -12.39 4.47
CA GLY A 357 -26.46 -11.67 3.57
C GLY A 357 -25.98 -10.29 3.11
N ASP A 358 -24.89 -9.75 3.68
CA ASP A 358 -24.32 -8.49 3.19
C ASP A 358 -23.78 -8.63 1.76
N LEU A 359 -24.00 -7.60 0.94
CA LEU A 359 -23.48 -7.52 -0.42
C LEU A 359 -22.08 -6.90 -0.40
N VAL A 360 -21.10 -7.61 -0.95
CA VAL A 360 -19.68 -7.22 -0.93
C VAL A 360 -19.02 -7.40 -2.29
N LEU A 361 -17.92 -6.66 -2.50
CA LEU A 361 -17.01 -6.85 -3.62
C LEU A 361 -15.72 -7.50 -3.12
N LEU A 362 -15.12 -8.38 -3.93
CA LEU A 362 -13.88 -9.08 -3.63
C LEU A 362 -12.70 -8.44 -4.37
N TYR A 363 -11.67 -8.03 -3.64
CA TYR A 363 -10.46 -7.42 -4.21
C TYR A 363 -9.59 -8.44 -4.95
N LYS A 364 -9.17 -8.14 -6.19
CA LYS A 364 -8.23 -8.97 -6.97
C LYS A 364 -6.79 -8.77 -6.46
N SER A 365 -6.38 -9.52 -5.44
CA SER A 365 -5.00 -9.46 -4.91
C SER A 365 -3.94 -10.16 -5.78
N HIS A 366 -4.33 -11.14 -6.61
CA HIS A 366 -3.41 -12.13 -7.21
C HIS A 366 -2.98 -11.92 -8.67
N LEU A 367 -3.37 -10.83 -9.34
CA LEU A 367 -2.89 -10.56 -10.70
C LEU A 367 -1.45 -10.03 -10.66
N ARG A 368 -0.48 -10.93 -10.89
CA ARG A 368 0.97 -10.65 -11.02
C ARG A 368 1.27 -9.64 -12.14
N GLU A 369 0.34 -9.42 -13.07
CA GLU A 369 0.41 -8.39 -14.11
C GLU A 369 -0.83 -7.50 -14.04
N ARG A 370 -0.76 -6.40 -13.27
CA ARG A 370 -1.84 -5.42 -13.23
C ARG A 370 -1.89 -4.66 -14.56
N LYS A 371 -2.83 -4.99 -15.44
CA LYS A 371 -3.12 -4.10 -16.58
C LYS A 371 -3.73 -2.81 -16.02
N LYS A 372 -3.15 -1.66 -16.38
CA LYS A 372 -3.48 -0.34 -15.81
C LYS A 372 -4.98 0.01 -15.88
N LEU A 373 -5.72 -0.58 -16.82
CA LEU A 373 -7.13 -0.28 -17.10
C LEU A 373 -8.14 -1.25 -16.46
N GLU A 374 -7.71 -2.35 -15.84
CA GLU A 374 -8.62 -3.36 -15.30
C GLU A 374 -9.29 -2.95 -13.97
N GLU A 375 -10.49 -3.49 -13.75
CA GLU A 375 -11.21 -3.44 -12.47
C GLU A 375 -10.41 -4.12 -11.35
N ARG A 376 -10.39 -3.46 -10.18
CA ARG A 376 -9.66 -3.95 -9.00
C ARG A 376 -10.50 -4.87 -8.14
N TRP A 377 -11.81 -4.74 -8.20
CA TRP A 377 -12.75 -5.53 -7.43
C TRP A 377 -13.65 -6.36 -8.33
N THR A 378 -14.14 -7.49 -7.82
CA THR A 378 -15.07 -8.42 -8.50
C THR A 378 -16.32 -8.61 -7.69
N GLY A 379 -17.37 -9.10 -8.33
CA GLY A 379 -18.67 -9.35 -7.71
C GLY A 379 -19.78 -8.60 -8.45
N PRO A 380 -20.94 -8.37 -7.80
CA PRO A 380 -21.15 -8.52 -6.35
C PRO A 380 -21.26 -9.96 -5.84
N TYR A 381 -21.02 -10.16 -4.55
CA TYR A 381 -21.20 -11.42 -3.82
C TYR A 381 -21.98 -11.20 -2.53
N TYR A 382 -22.60 -12.26 -2.01
CA TYR A 382 -23.18 -12.29 -0.67
C TYR A 382 -22.25 -12.96 0.34
N ILE A 383 -22.21 -12.45 1.57
CA ILE A 383 -21.64 -13.19 2.69
C ILE A 383 -22.53 -14.41 2.99
N TYR A 384 -21.97 -15.60 2.84
CA TYR A 384 -22.65 -16.87 3.11
C TYR A 384 -22.39 -17.38 4.53
N GLU A 385 -21.14 -17.27 4.99
CA GLU A 385 -20.68 -17.80 6.28
C GLU A 385 -19.68 -16.79 6.88
N VAL A 386 -19.85 -16.45 8.16
CA VAL A 386 -18.90 -15.67 8.95
C VAL A 386 -18.10 -16.63 9.83
N ARG A 387 -16.77 -16.55 9.78
CA ARG A 387 -15.84 -17.35 10.59
C ARG A 387 -15.09 -16.45 11.57
N GLU A 388 -14.35 -17.07 12.48
CA GLU A 388 -13.47 -16.34 13.40
C GLU A 388 -12.41 -15.52 12.66
N ASN A 389 -11.97 -14.42 13.28
CA ASN A 389 -10.90 -13.54 12.79
C ASN A 389 -11.18 -12.83 11.45
N GLY A 390 -12.44 -12.46 11.18
CA GLY A 390 -12.79 -11.65 10.00
C GLY A 390 -12.72 -12.43 8.67
N VAL A 391 -12.82 -13.76 8.73
CA VAL A 391 -12.83 -14.61 7.54
C VAL A 391 -14.27 -14.91 7.12
N TYR A 392 -14.57 -14.79 5.83
CA TYR A 392 -15.90 -14.96 5.25
C TYR A 392 -15.88 -15.95 4.09
N LYS A 393 -16.96 -16.72 3.92
CA LYS A 393 -17.25 -17.38 2.63
C LYS A 393 -18.23 -16.54 1.84
N LEU A 394 -17.98 -16.45 0.54
CA LEU A 394 -18.82 -15.72 -0.39
C LEU A 394 -19.69 -16.67 -1.22
N ARG A 395 -20.86 -16.19 -1.60
CA ARG A 395 -21.78 -16.82 -2.56
C ARG A 395 -22.04 -15.86 -3.72
N THR A 396 -22.00 -16.36 -4.95
CA THR A 396 -22.37 -15.58 -6.14
C THR A 396 -23.86 -15.27 -6.15
N MET A 397 -24.28 -14.37 -7.04
CA MET A 397 -25.70 -14.02 -7.21
C MET A 397 -26.54 -15.22 -7.66
N GLU A 398 -25.93 -16.15 -8.40
CA GLU A 398 -26.54 -17.39 -8.90
C GLU A 398 -26.53 -18.53 -7.85
N GLY A 399 -26.06 -18.26 -6.63
CA GLY A 399 -26.09 -19.21 -5.52
C GLY A 399 -24.87 -20.11 -5.38
N LYS A 400 -23.83 -19.95 -6.21
CA LYS A 400 -22.60 -20.76 -6.11
C LYS A 400 -21.71 -20.27 -4.97
N ILE A 401 -21.31 -21.19 -4.09
CA ILE A 401 -20.41 -20.87 -2.96
C ILE A 401 -18.95 -20.94 -3.44
N LEU A 402 -18.15 -19.91 -3.15
CA LEU A 402 -16.72 -19.91 -3.42
C LEU A 402 -16.00 -20.88 -2.46
N LYS A 403 -15.10 -21.71 -3.02
CA LYS A 403 -14.34 -22.71 -2.25
C LYS A 403 -13.34 -22.09 -1.27
N VAL A 404 -12.75 -20.96 -1.67
CA VAL A 404 -11.69 -20.29 -0.90
C VAL A 404 -12.34 -19.20 -0.04
N PRO A 405 -12.20 -19.26 1.30
CA PRO A 405 -12.65 -18.19 2.18
C PRO A 405 -11.74 -16.95 2.02
N VAL A 406 -12.30 -15.77 2.27
CA VAL A 406 -11.65 -14.47 2.06
C VAL A 406 -11.75 -13.63 3.33
N ASN A 407 -10.78 -12.76 3.59
CA ASN A 407 -10.85 -11.84 4.73
C ASN A 407 -11.73 -10.61 4.40
N SER A 408 -12.14 -9.85 5.42
CA SER A 408 -12.78 -8.53 5.31
C SER A 408 -11.99 -7.48 4.51
N GLU A 409 -10.70 -7.72 4.25
CA GLU A 409 -9.77 -6.82 3.55
C GLU A 409 -9.79 -6.87 2.03
#